data_AF-A0A950TZR4-F1
#
_entry.id   AF-A0A950TZR4-F1
#
_cell.length_a   1.000
_cell.length_b   1.000
_cell.length_c   1.000
_cell.angle_alpha   90.00
_cell.angle_beta   90.00
_cell.angle_gamma   90.00
#
_symmetry.space_group_name_H-M   'P 1'
#
loop_
_entity.id
_entity.type
_entity.pdbx_description
1 polymer ?
#
loop_
_entity_poly.entity_id
_entity_poly.type
_entity_poly.pdbx_seq_one_letter_code
_entity_poly.pdbx_strand_id
1 'polypeptide(L)'
;MLIAALLGLCGHSLNAQPTAPQASFVRVIPQGGGPVDYDLAAATDQGSFEGPGFVQRSFALPRSPALPSLSVLYRPDSDGKRAEVVLEQSDATARQGGDLAAYRVILQVGGKTILSGETPKHFWGARWRLQSSPRPRIRTVEAATRAGLVPAYEAVAVPGRVVAPYTPMGLGSLFRYMPTTGERDDIGLFPAWVAEYFATGSDAGWKQTIANAEAASTLPWHWRDETGQVFNIDRHPDWSIDPRFAPPNKVAAQNRSPDKDTPTVDDAHQPELAYVAYLMTGDPYYLEELQFQANWHMWSHGSRGGLGLLSNSQVRGLAWTLREVAVAAAITPGRVPAWLLPRDYFLRKLENNRKWLFERTVDSIHPIATTFHFPWVPEPDKVASWQEDFNALVVGMIVHLGFEQWRPLQDWITVNLAARGDGKSGWPRSTPIWYYIQVANCEGPAANWSELARLNADALKSAGNDAGIAKLDLNYIGTYLGAVRLAIAAGHRELQPMLKWYQDRLPSPAAKFAFSPRPASATPQDASQGDPQFRSSKLVLPKQPGQFTRPEGIETVVGSAAGQVLVVQAPAEYVRPAPLGPGIVEFADTHGGVGTFLVKDVAVIKFGNRIWDTRNQSWSPTEAR
;
A
#
# COMPACT_ATOMS: atom_id res chain seq x y z
N MET A 1 13.10 16.37 -34.21
CA MET A 1 13.08 17.55 -35.11
C MET A 1 11.74 18.30 -34.98
N LEU A 2 11.44 18.89 -33.82
CA LEU A 2 10.28 19.76 -33.64
C LEU A 2 10.51 20.73 -32.46
N ILE A 3 11.54 21.58 -32.57
CA ILE A 3 11.84 22.69 -31.64
C ILE A 3 11.85 24.06 -32.39
N ALA A 4 11.45 24.11 -33.66
CA ALA A 4 11.68 25.28 -34.52
C ALA A 4 10.43 26.09 -34.91
N ALA A 5 9.32 26.04 -34.16
CA ALA A 5 8.08 26.71 -34.56
C ALA A 5 7.54 27.63 -33.47
N LEU A 6 8.27 28.69 -33.14
CA LEU A 6 7.75 29.90 -32.50
C LEU A 6 8.76 31.01 -32.78
N LEU A 7 8.54 31.78 -33.86
CA LEU A 7 8.92 33.19 -34.07
C LEU A 7 8.84 33.50 -35.58
N GLY A 8 7.93 34.39 -35.96
CA GLY A 8 7.86 34.91 -37.33
C GLY A 8 7.12 36.25 -37.39
N LEU A 9 7.80 37.23 -38.02
CA LEU A 9 7.39 38.59 -38.42
C LEU A 9 7.64 39.67 -37.35
N CYS A 10 8.41 40.75 -37.55
CA CYS A 10 8.84 41.47 -38.75
C CYS A 10 10.32 41.91 -38.66
N GLY A 11 10.96 42.07 -39.83
CA GLY A 11 12.38 42.42 -39.94
C GLY A 11 12.73 43.87 -39.63
N HIS A 12 13.95 44.08 -39.14
CA HIS A 12 14.88 45.17 -39.45
C HIS A 12 16.30 44.62 -39.20
N SER A 13 17.23 44.89 -40.12
CA SER A 13 18.60 44.41 -40.09
C SER A 13 19.41 45.01 -38.93
N LEU A 14 19.95 44.16 -38.06
CA LEU A 14 21.12 44.46 -37.24
C LEU A 14 22.03 43.23 -37.23
N ASN A 15 23.31 43.45 -37.51
CA ASN A 15 24.40 42.51 -37.32
C ASN A 15 24.43 42.04 -35.85
N ALA A 16 23.72 40.98 -35.53
CA ALA A 16 23.96 40.19 -34.33
C ALA A 16 24.61 38.90 -34.79
N GLN A 17 25.85 38.65 -34.34
CA GLN A 17 26.38 37.29 -34.38
C GLN A 17 25.34 36.36 -33.75
N PRO A 18 25.06 35.17 -34.33
CA PRO A 18 24.21 34.20 -33.68
C PRO A 18 24.87 33.87 -32.33
N THR A 19 24.28 34.38 -31.25
CA THR A 19 24.71 34.02 -29.90
C THR A 19 24.55 32.51 -29.80
N ALA A 20 25.63 31.81 -29.48
CA ALA A 20 25.58 30.36 -29.28
C ALA A 20 24.39 30.06 -28.34
N PRO A 21 23.56 29.05 -28.66
CA PRO A 21 22.39 28.73 -27.84
C PRO A 21 22.85 28.57 -26.39
N GLN A 22 22.30 29.42 -25.50
CA GLN A 22 22.72 29.42 -24.10
C GLN A 22 22.34 28.08 -23.46
N ALA A 23 23.33 27.39 -22.89
CA ALA A 23 23.17 26.05 -22.36
C ALA A 23 22.07 26.00 -21.28
N SER A 24 21.24 24.95 -21.35
CA SER A 24 20.19 24.65 -20.37
C SER A 24 20.57 23.37 -19.64
N PHE A 25 20.65 23.42 -18.31
CA PHE A 25 21.15 22.32 -17.50
C PHE A 25 20.53 22.34 -16.10
N VAL A 26 20.58 21.19 -15.43
CA VAL A 26 20.49 21.11 -13.97
C VAL A 26 21.92 20.99 -13.43
N ARG A 27 22.36 21.93 -12.60
CA ARG A 27 23.67 21.91 -11.97
C ARG A 27 23.52 21.49 -10.52
N VAL A 28 24.22 20.42 -10.14
CA VAL A 28 24.37 19.97 -8.75
C VAL A 28 25.76 20.37 -8.27
N ILE A 29 25.85 21.01 -7.11
CA ILE A 29 27.09 21.49 -6.52
C ILE A 29 27.24 20.84 -5.14
N PRO A 30 27.89 19.66 -5.06
CA PRO A 30 28.18 19.01 -3.78
C PRO A 30 29.07 19.87 -2.89
N GLN A 31 28.82 19.86 -1.59
CA GLN A 31 29.68 20.51 -0.62
C GLN A 31 31.08 19.88 -0.66
N GLY A 32 32.10 20.70 -0.90
CA GLY A 32 33.49 20.23 -1.05
C GLY A 32 33.81 19.57 -2.40
N GLY A 33 32.87 19.57 -3.35
CA GLY A 33 33.05 19.06 -4.72
C GLY A 33 32.93 20.14 -5.80
N GLY A 34 33.30 19.77 -7.03
CA GLY A 34 33.06 20.61 -8.21
C GLY A 34 31.60 20.53 -8.70
N PRO A 35 31.13 21.51 -9.49
CA PRO A 35 29.80 21.44 -10.09
C PRO A 35 29.68 20.27 -11.07
N VAL A 36 28.53 19.61 -11.04
CA VAL A 36 28.13 18.55 -11.96
C VAL A 36 26.92 19.03 -12.76
N ASP A 37 27.12 19.20 -14.07
CA ASP A 37 26.08 19.69 -14.98
C ASP A 37 25.40 18.53 -15.71
N TYR A 38 24.08 18.47 -15.58
CA TYR A 38 23.20 17.57 -16.31
C TYR A 38 22.58 18.35 -17.48
N ASP A 39 23.05 18.10 -18.70
CA ASP A 39 22.57 18.78 -19.91
C ASP A 39 21.14 18.34 -20.26
N LEU A 40 20.22 19.32 -20.35
CA LEU A 40 18.83 19.03 -20.72
C LEU A 40 18.71 18.47 -22.15
N ALA A 41 19.66 18.76 -23.04
CA ALA A 41 19.67 18.23 -24.40
C ALA A 41 19.98 16.72 -24.44
N ALA A 42 20.62 16.18 -23.40
CA ALA A 42 20.93 14.76 -23.27
C ALA A 42 19.82 13.96 -22.57
N ALA A 43 18.71 14.61 -22.17
CA ALA A 43 17.67 13.97 -21.40
C ALA A 43 16.82 12.98 -22.23
N THR A 44 16.44 11.87 -21.60
CA THR A 44 15.51 10.89 -22.18
C THR A 44 14.07 11.27 -21.81
N ASP A 45 13.21 11.43 -22.81
CA ASP A 45 11.77 11.68 -22.61
C ASP A 45 11.09 10.44 -22.02
N GLN A 46 10.47 10.59 -20.85
CA GLN A 46 9.73 9.54 -20.14
C GLN A 46 8.21 9.61 -20.40
N GLY A 47 7.78 10.54 -21.26
CA GLY A 47 6.39 10.75 -21.61
C GLY A 47 5.74 11.90 -20.84
N SER A 48 4.40 11.90 -20.83
CA SER A 48 3.59 12.98 -20.26
C SER A 48 2.54 12.42 -19.31
N PHE A 49 2.31 13.12 -18.20
CA PHE A 49 1.18 12.90 -17.31
C PHE A 49 0.11 13.95 -17.59
N GLU A 50 -1.10 13.51 -17.90
CA GLU A 50 -2.27 14.37 -18.11
C GLU A 50 -3.03 14.53 -16.78
N GLY A 51 -2.95 15.73 -16.20
CA GLY A 51 -3.70 16.10 -15.01
C GLY A 51 -4.82 17.11 -15.32
N PRO A 52 -5.66 17.48 -14.33
CA PRO A 52 -6.74 18.44 -14.57
C PRO A 52 -6.21 19.82 -14.92
N GLY A 53 -6.34 20.18 -16.19
CA GLY A 53 -5.92 21.46 -16.71
C GLY A 53 -4.40 21.61 -16.89
N PHE A 54 -3.63 20.52 -16.85
CA PHE A 54 -2.20 20.56 -17.13
C PHE A 54 -1.70 19.27 -17.78
N VAL A 55 -0.59 19.36 -18.50
CA VAL A 55 0.15 18.21 -19.02
C VAL A 55 1.60 18.36 -18.60
N GLN A 56 2.05 17.52 -17.68
CA GLN A 56 3.42 17.56 -17.16
C GLN A 56 4.28 16.55 -17.91
N ARG A 57 5.40 17.01 -18.47
CA ARG A 57 6.43 16.18 -19.10
C ARG A 57 7.37 15.65 -18.03
N SER A 58 8.06 14.55 -18.30
CA SER A 58 9.20 14.11 -17.48
C SER A 58 10.37 13.73 -18.36
N PHE A 59 11.54 14.29 -18.08
CA PHE A 59 12.77 14.02 -18.79
C PHE A 59 13.81 13.50 -17.79
N ALA A 60 14.31 12.29 -18.02
CA ALA A 60 15.37 11.70 -17.19
C ALA A 60 16.74 12.12 -17.71
N LEU A 61 17.53 12.76 -16.84
CA LEU A 61 18.88 13.18 -17.18
C LEU A 61 19.86 12.01 -16.96
N PRO A 62 20.82 11.78 -17.87
CA PRO A 62 21.82 10.73 -17.70
C PRO A 62 22.57 10.89 -16.38
N ARG A 63 22.73 9.80 -15.62
CA ARG A 63 23.48 9.86 -14.36
C ARG A 63 24.94 10.21 -14.62
N SER A 64 25.50 11.06 -13.76
CA SER A 64 26.90 11.45 -13.82
C SER A 64 27.78 10.39 -13.14
N PRO A 65 28.96 10.02 -13.70
CA PRO A 65 29.92 9.19 -12.99
C PRO A 65 30.39 9.78 -11.65
N ALA A 66 30.32 11.11 -11.49
CA ALA A 66 30.65 11.77 -10.23
C ALA A 66 29.57 11.60 -9.14
N LEU A 67 28.32 11.30 -9.54
CA LEU A 67 27.17 11.10 -8.68
C LEU A 67 26.35 9.90 -9.20
N PRO A 68 26.92 8.67 -9.18
CA PRO A 68 26.41 7.54 -9.96
C PRO A 68 25.03 7.03 -9.53
N SER A 69 24.61 7.35 -8.31
CA SER A 69 23.30 6.95 -7.76
C SER A 69 22.30 8.10 -7.64
N LEU A 70 22.68 9.31 -8.07
CA LEU A 70 21.78 10.45 -8.09
C LEU A 70 21.03 10.49 -9.42
N SER A 71 19.74 10.20 -9.38
CA SER A 71 18.85 10.36 -10.52
C SER A 71 18.27 11.78 -10.51
N VAL A 72 18.34 12.46 -11.66
CA VAL A 72 17.81 13.82 -11.82
C VAL A 72 16.74 13.82 -12.91
N LEU A 73 15.54 14.28 -12.56
CA LEU A 73 14.40 14.35 -13.46
C LEU A 73 14.00 15.82 -13.64
N TYR A 74 13.93 16.29 -14.88
CA TYR A 74 13.35 17.59 -15.21
C TYR A 74 11.90 17.42 -15.66
N ARG A 75 10.95 18.06 -14.97
CA ARG A 75 9.52 17.84 -15.16
C ARG A 75 8.72 19.13 -15.41
N PRO A 76 8.88 19.78 -16.58
CA PRO A 76 8.13 20.99 -16.91
C PRO A 76 6.68 20.69 -17.30
N ASP A 77 5.82 21.68 -17.16
CA ASP A 77 4.54 21.68 -17.86
C ASP A 77 4.73 21.94 -19.35
N SER A 78 3.89 21.32 -20.16
CA SER A 78 3.92 21.44 -21.62
C SER A 78 3.62 22.86 -22.10
N ASP A 79 2.96 23.69 -21.28
CA ASP A 79 2.73 25.10 -21.57
C ASP A 79 3.88 26.03 -21.10
N GLY A 80 4.92 25.47 -20.49
CA GLY A 80 6.10 26.18 -20.02
C GLY A 80 5.92 27.03 -18.77
N LYS A 81 4.73 27.04 -18.13
CA LYS A 81 4.47 27.93 -16.98
C LYS A 81 4.97 27.39 -15.65
N ARG A 82 5.22 26.08 -15.56
CA ARG A 82 5.75 25.43 -14.37
C ARG A 82 7.00 24.63 -14.70
N ALA A 83 8.00 24.74 -13.85
CA ALA A 83 9.20 23.91 -13.88
C ALA A 83 9.31 23.13 -12.57
N GLU A 84 9.79 21.90 -12.67
CA GLU A 84 10.13 21.05 -11.52
C GLU A 84 11.41 20.28 -11.81
N VAL A 85 12.24 20.12 -10.78
CA VAL A 85 13.40 19.21 -10.79
C VAL A 85 13.23 18.25 -9.61
N VAL A 86 13.31 16.95 -9.87
CA VAL A 86 13.31 15.92 -8.83
C VAL A 86 14.68 15.30 -8.74
N LEU A 87 15.17 15.15 -7.51
CA LEU A 87 16.45 14.54 -7.20
C LEU A 87 16.20 13.32 -6.32
N GLU A 88 16.67 12.17 -6.76
CA GLU A 88 16.41 10.87 -6.11
C GLU A 88 17.73 10.13 -5.92
N GLN A 89 18.07 9.82 -4.66
CA GLN A 89 19.32 9.18 -4.28
C GLN A 89 19.05 7.71 -3.99
N SER A 90 18.84 6.96 -5.06
CA SER A 90 18.61 5.52 -4.98
C SER A 90 18.85 4.84 -6.31
N ASP A 91 19.19 3.55 -6.21
CA ASP A 91 19.30 2.65 -7.34
C ASP A 91 19.14 1.22 -6.83
N ALA A 92 18.07 0.54 -7.24
CA ALA A 92 17.82 -0.84 -6.84
C ALA A 92 18.91 -1.80 -7.34
N THR A 93 19.57 -1.46 -8.46
CA THR A 93 20.59 -2.28 -9.13
C THR A 93 22.01 -1.99 -8.67
N ALA A 94 22.21 -0.92 -7.89
CA ALA A 94 23.51 -0.56 -7.37
C ALA A 94 24.03 -1.66 -6.43
N ARG A 95 25.36 -1.82 -6.39
CA ARG A 95 26.03 -2.76 -5.47
C ARG A 95 26.26 -2.17 -4.08
N GLN A 96 26.26 -0.85 -3.97
CA GLN A 96 26.45 -0.11 -2.72
C GLN A 96 25.53 1.11 -2.70
N GLY A 97 24.87 1.32 -1.57
CA GLY A 97 24.07 2.49 -1.28
C GLY A 97 24.81 3.45 -0.37
N GLY A 98 24.44 4.72 -0.40
CA GLY A 98 25.05 5.72 0.46
C GLY A 98 24.34 7.07 0.39
N ASP A 99 24.34 7.76 1.52
CA ASP A 99 23.84 9.14 1.61
C ASP A 99 24.75 10.08 0.81
N LEU A 100 24.19 11.18 0.32
CA LEU A 100 24.98 12.31 -0.20
C LEU A 100 25.08 13.41 0.87
N ALA A 101 26.26 14.02 0.95
CA ALA A 101 26.49 15.23 1.71
C ALA A 101 25.62 16.39 1.18
N ALA A 102 25.63 17.53 1.89
CA ALA A 102 24.90 18.72 1.45
C ALA A 102 25.27 19.11 0.02
N TYR A 103 24.29 19.63 -0.72
CA TYR A 103 24.54 20.15 -2.06
C TYR A 103 23.51 21.21 -2.44
N ARG A 104 23.91 22.07 -3.39
CA ARG A 104 23.03 23.04 -4.02
C ARG A 104 22.63 22.58 -5.41
N VAL A 105 21.40 22.86 -5.82
CA VAL A 105 20.87 22.58 -7.16
C VAL A 105 20.44 23.87 -7.83
N ILE A 106 20.74 24.01 -9.11
CA ILE A 106 20.34 25.14 -9.94
C ILE A 106 19.76 24.60 -11.25
N LEU A 107 18.53 24.95 -11.57
CA LEU A 107 17.97 24.77 -12.91
C LEU A 107 18.23 26.04 -13.73
N GLN A 108 18.94 25.91 -14.83
CA GLN A 108 19.15 26.97 -15.80
C GLN A 108 18.50 26.59 -17.14
N VAL A 109 17.67 27.48 -17.69
CA VAL A 109 17.04 27.31 -19.00
C VAL A 109 17.30 28.56 -19.83
N GLY A 110 17.89 28.40 -21.02
CA GLY A 110 18.24 29.51 -21.91
C GLY A 110 19.05 30.59 -21.21
N GLY A 111 20.08 30.19 -20.46
CA GLY A 111 20.97 31.12 -19.72
C GLY A 111 20.38 31.77 -18.47
N LYS A 112 19.11 31.52 -18.14
CA LYS A 112 18.44 32.09 -16.96
C LYS A 112 18.24 31.03 -15.89
N THR A 113 18.59 31.37 -14.64
CA THR A 113 18.23 30.56 -13.48
C THR A 113 16.72 30.57 -13.29
N ILE A 114 16.09 29.40 -13.35
CA ILE A 114 14.65 29.22 -13.15
C ILE A 114 14.35 28.77 -11.73
N LEU A 115 15.13 27.82 -11.20
CA LEU A 115 15.02 27.32 -9.83
C LEU A 115 16.40 27.25 -9.20
N SER A 116 16.46 27.49 -7.89
CA SER A 116 17.63 27.18 -7.07
C SER A 116 17.15 26.71 -5.71
N GLY A 117 17.86 25.76 -5.14
CA GLY A 117 17.67 25.35 -3.76
C GLY A 117 18.79 24.45 -3.30
N GLU A 118 18.69 23.97 -2.08
CA GLU A 118 19.74 23.21 -1.43
C GLU A 118 19.14 22.19 -0.49
N THR A 119 19.93 21.18 -0.17
CA THR A 119 19.60 20.21 0.86
C THR A 119 20.81 20.04 1.78
N PRO A 120 20.62 19.97 3.10
CA PRO A 120 21.73 19.79 4.03
C PRO A 120 22.35 18.38 3.96
N LYS A 121 21.64 17.44 3.32
CA LYS A 121 22.03 16.05 3.07
C LYS A 121 21.04 15.40 2.12
N HIS A 122 21.27 14.17 1.67
CA HIS A 122 20.29 13.40 0.92
C HIS A 122 20.41 11.93 1.28
N PHE A 123 19.43 11.40 1.99
CA PHE A 123 19.44 10.02 2.45
C PHE A 123 19.34 9.03 1.28
N TRP A 124 19.99 7.88 1.42
CA TRP A 124 19.83 6.74 0.52
C TRP A 124 18.38 6.23 0.55
N GLY A 125 17.79 6.01 -0.62
CA GLY A 125 16.38 5.63 -0.74
C GLY A 125 15.41 6.81 -0.63
N ALA A 126 15.89 8.05 -0.53
CA ALA A 126 15.06 9.26 -0.44
C ALA A 126 15.11 10.10 -1.73
N ARG A 127 14.18 11.03 -1.85
CA ARG A 127 14.10 12.02 -2.93
C ARG A 127 13.57 13.34 -2.43
N TRP A 128 13.63 14.37 -3.27
CA TRP A 128 12.98 15.65 -3.03
C TRP A 128 12.83 16.41 -4.34
N ARG A 129 11.99 17.44 -4.34
CA ARG A 129 11.75 18.28 -5.52
C ARG A 129 11.99 19.76 -5.27
N LEU A 130 12.42 20.43 -6.34
CA LEU A 130 12.31 21.88 -6.53
C LEU A 130 11.18 22.14 -7.51
N GLN A 131 10.29 23.07 -7.22
CA GLN A 131 9.18 23.44 -8.10
C GLN A 131 8.97 24.95 -8.10
N SER A 132 8.61 25.52 -9.26
CA SER A 132 8.35 26.96 -9.39
C SER A 132 7.06 27.40 -8.70
N SER A 133 6.09 26.49 -8.59
CA SER A 133 4.82 26.71 -7.92
C SER A 133 4.16 25.37 -7.55
N PRO A 134 3.50 25.26 -6.39
CA PRO A 134 2.71 24.09 -6.05
C PRO A 134 1.49 23.96 -6.99
N ARG A 135 0.97 22.74 -7.15
CA ARG A 135 -0.30 22.53 -7.84
C ARG A 135 -1.47 23.08 -7.01
N PRO A 136 -2.47 23.72 -7.65
CA PRO A 136 -3.64 24.18 -6.93
C PRO A 136 -4.49 22.99 -6.46
N ARG A 137 -5.32 23.23 -5.45
CA ARG A 137 -6.37 22.30 -5.06
C ARG A 137 -7.48 22.29 -6.11
N ILE A 138 -7.80 21.12 -6.65
CA ILE A 138 -8.78 20.91 -7.74
C ILE A 138 -10.11 20.34 -7.25
N ARG A 139 -10.18 19.92 -5.98
CA ARG A 139 -11.33 19.22 -5.40
C ARG A 139 -11.65 19.80 -4.01
N THR A 140 -12.94 19.83 -3.66
CA THR A 140 -13.39 20.19 -2.30
C THR A 140 -13.54 18.94 -1.44
N VAL A 141 -13.57 19.09 -0.11
CA VAL A 141 -13.81 17.98 0.84
C VAL A 141 -15.15 17.30 0.52
N GLU A 142 -16.21 18.08 0.26
CA GLU A 142 -17.53 17.55 -0.07
C GLU A 142 -17.50 16.74 -1.37
N ALA A 143 -16.77 17.22 -2.38
CA ALA A 143 -16.64 16.52 -3.66
C ALA A 143 -15.91 15.17 -3.49
N ALA A 144 -14.81 15.13 -2.74
CA ALA A 144 -14.07 13.90 -2.45
C ALA A 144 -14.91 12.89 -1.64
N THR A 145 -15.62 13.36 -0.62
CA THR A 145 -16.49 12.52 0.22
C THR A 145 -17.68 11.98 -0.58
N ARG A 146 -18.37 12.82 -1.38
CA ARG A 146 -19.50 12.37 -2.22
C ARG A 146 -19.09 11.36 -3.27
N ALA A 147 -17.86 11.45 -3.78
CA ALA A 147 -17.30 10.49 -4.73
C ALA A 147 -16.99 9.13 -4.10
N GLY A 148 -17.06 9.00 -2.76
CA GLY A 148 -16.67 7.78 -2.05
C GLY A 148 -15.15 7.54 -2.00
N LEU A 149 -14.35 8.57 -2.29
CA LEU A 149 -12.88 8.47 -2.30
C LEU A 149 -12.29 8.62 -0.90
N VAL A 150 -13.03 9.27 0.01
CA VAL A 150 -12.71 9.34 1.43
C VAL A 150 -14.00 9.09 2.21
N PRO A 151 -13.96 8.35 3.33
CA PRO A 151 -15.12 8.26 4.21
C PRO A 151 -15.50 9.64 4.76
N ALA A 152 -16.79 9.86 5.04
CA ALA A 152 -17.22 11.12 5.62
C ALA A 152 -16.71 11.28 7.06
N TYR A 153 -16.05 12.38 7.40
CA TYR A 153 -15.66 12.68 8.78
C TYR A 153 -16.73 13.57 9.43
N GLU A 154 -17.06 13.31 10.70
CA GLU A 154 -17.95 14.20 11.46
C GLU A 154 -17.23 15.50 11.76
N ALA A 155 -17.93 16.62 11.63
CA ALA A 155 -17.42 17.90 12.08
C ALA A 155 -17.29 17.89 13.61
N VAL A 156 -16.05 17.94 14.10
CA VAL A 156 -15.73 18.09 15.52
C VAL A 156 -14.85 19.31 15.71
N ALA A 157 -15.00 19.99 16.85
CA ALA A 157 -14.11 21.08 17.21
C ALA A 157 -12.72 20.50 17.50
N VAL A 158 -11.75 20.75 16.62
CA VAL A 158 -10.36 20.35 16.80
C VAL A 158 -9.59 21.54 17.38
N PRO A 159 -8.75 21.36 18.42
CA PRO A 159 -7.82 22.40 18.85
C PRO A 159 -7.00 22.91 17.67
N GLY A 160 -6.62 24.19 17.67
CA GLY A 160 -5.84 24.77 16.59
C GLY A 160 -4.52 24.03 16.37
N ARG A 161 -4.32 23.45 15.18
CA ARG A 161 -3.07 22.78 14.79
C ARG A 161 -1.97 23.80 14.47
N VAL A 162 -0.78 23.56 15.02
CA VAL A 162 0.45 24.23 14.58
C VAL A 162 1.03 23.47 13.40
N VAL A 163 1.25 24.16 12.28
CA VAL A 163 1.80 23.56 11.07
C VAL A 163 3.32 23.43 11.19
N ALA A 164 3.83 22.20 11.08
CA ALA A 164 5.25 21.91 10.91
C ALA A 164 5.59 21.91 9.41
N PRO A 165 6.31 22.92 8.89
CA PRO A 165 6.62 23.02 7.47
C PRO A 165 7.64 21.95 7.04
N TYR A 166 7.63 21.64 5.74
CA TYR A 166 8.64 20.80 5.11
C TYR A 166 9.84 21.63 4.63
N THR A 167 11.02 21.07 4.76
CA THR A 167 12.26 21.46 4.06
C THR A 167 12.88 20.20 3.46
N PRO A 168 13.73 20.28 2.41
CA PRO A 168 14.42 19.10 1.87
C PRO A 168 15.11 18.26 2.97
N MET A 169 14.85 16.95 2.94
CA MET A 169 15.22 15.96 3.97
C MET A 169 14.68 16.22 5.39
N GLY A 170 13.74 17.14 5.54
CA GLY A 170 12.96 17.36 6.75
C GLY A 170 11.77 16.40 6.84
N LEU A 171 11.23 16.26 8.04
CA LEU A 171 10.15 15.31 8.33
C LEU A 171 8.78 15.96 8.54
N GLY A 172 8.66 17.29 8.49
CA GLY A 172 7.41 17.95 8.87
C GLY A 172 7.00 17.53 10.29
N SER A 173 5.85 16.89 10.45
CA SER A 173 5.40 16.30 11.72
C SER A 173 5.54 14.77 11.81
N LEU A 174 6.27 14.15 10.87
CA LEU A 174 6.48 12.70 10.84
C LEU A 174 7.49 12.25 11.89
N PHE A 175 7.31 11.04 12.40
CA PHE A 175 8.25 10.44 13.34
C PHE A 175 9.47 9.88 12.63
N ARG A 176 10.67 10.24 13.09
CA ARG A 176 11.93 9.73 12.55
C ARG A 176 12.07 8.22 12.73
N TYR A 177 11.71 7.70 13.90
CA TYR A 177 11.78 6.27 14.21
C TYR A 177 10.36 5.70 14.22
N MET A 178 9.89 5.23 13.05
CA MET A 178 8.55 4.68 12.92
C MET A 178 8.27 3.48 13.85
N PRO A 179 9.22 2.57 14.17
CA PRO A 179 8.95 1.45 15.08
C PRO A 179 8.68 1.85 16.56
N THR A 180 8.72 3.13 16.92
CA THR A 180 8.33 3.58 18.28
C THR A 180 6.85 3.27 18.56
N THR A 181 6.41 3.48 19.80
CA THR A 181 5.02 3.32 20.23
C THR A 181 4.02 3.92 19.23
N GLY A 182 2.90 3.21 19.04
CA GLY A 182 1.79 3.65 18.20
C GLY A 182 1.01 4.83 18.79
N GLU A 183 -0.26 4.99 18.36
CA GLU A 183 -1.17 6.06 18.83
C GLU A 183 -0.64 7.48 18.55
N ARG A 184 0.01 7.62 17.41
CA ARG A 184 0.61 8.88 16.97
C ARG A 184 -0.31 9.58 15.99
N ASP A 185 -0.20 10.91 15.94
CA ASP A 185 -0.91 11.78 15.00
C ASP A 185 -0.70 11.38 13.52
N ASP A 186 0.43 10.72 13.20
CA ASP A 186 0.77 10.27 11.86
C ASP A 186 0.16 8.91 11.48
N ILE A 187 -0.43 8.15 12.41
CA ILE A 187 -1.00 6.81 12.16
C ILE A 187 -2.53 6.84 12.29
N GLY A 188 -3.22 6.18 11.35
CA GLY A 188 -4.67 5.97 11.39
C GLY A 188 -5.18 5.46 10.05
N LEU A 189 -6.50 5.42 9.83
CA LEU A 189 -7.02 5.22 8.47
C LEU A 189 -6.49 6.32 7.54
N PHE A 190 -6.50 7.55 8.04
CA PHE A 190 -5.71 8.67 7.57
C PHE A 190 -5.11 9.38 8.79
N PRO A 191 -3.97 10.07 8.68
CA PRO A 191 -3.38 10.83 9.78
C PRO A 191 -4.33 11.89 10.34
N ALA A 192 -4.09 12.31 11.59
CA ALA A 192 -4.93 13.26 12.30
C ALA A 192 -5.12 14.60 11.57
N TRP A 193 -4.11 15.07 10.83
CA TRP A 193 -4.21 16.30 10.03
C TRP A 193 -5.11 16.17 8.80
N VAL A 194 -5.18 14.97 8.20
CA VAL A 194 -6.12 14.67 7.12
C VAL A 194 -7.53 14.57 7.69
N ALA A 195 -7.69 13.84 8.80
CA ALA A 195 -8.97 13.73 9.48
C ALA A 195 -9.52 15.11 9.89
N GLU A 196 -8.68 15.98 10.45
CA GLU A 196 -9.03 17.37 10.78
C GLU A 196 -9.46 18.16 9.54
N TYR A 197 -8.69 18.08 8.44
CA TYR A 197 -9.01 18.78 7.21
C TYR A 197 -10.35 18.32 6.63
N PHE A 198 -10.64 17.01 6.62
CA PHE A 198 -11.91 16.48 6.13
C PHE A 198 -13.09 16.72 7.08
N ALA A 199 -12.84 16.82 8.39
CA ALA A 199 -13.87 17.12 9.39
C ALA A 199 -14.26 18.60 9.40
N THR A 200 -13.30 19.50 9.19
CA THR A 200 -13.47 20.94 9.48
C THR A 200 -13.24 21.86 8.29
N GLY A 201 -12.60 21.37 7.23
CA GLY A 201 -12.09 22.21 6.14
C GLY A 201 -10.90 23.08 6.53
N SER A 202 -10.20 22.80 7.65
CA SER A 202 -9.16 23.69 8.18
C SER A 202 -7.97 23.88 7.22
N ASP A 203 -7.57 25.14 7.02
CA ASP A 203 -6.37 25.47 6.26
C ASP A 203 -5.09 24.94 6.92
N ALA A 204 -5.07 24.84 8.25
CA ALA A 204 -3.94 24.28 9.00
C ALA A 204 -3.80 22.77 8.75
N GLY A 205 -4.90 22.01 8.80
CA GLY A 205 -4.92 20.59 8.45
C GLY A 205 -4.51 20.35 7.01
N TRP A 206 -4.98 21.19 6.07
CA TRP A 206 -4.54 21.13 4.67
C TRP A 206 -3.05 21.41 4.49
N LYS A 207 -2.54 22.48 5.10
CA LYS A 207 -1.11 22.82 5.03
C LYS A 207 -0.23 21.72 5.62
N GLN A 208 -0.65 21.12 6.73
CA GLN A 208 0.07 19.97 7.31
C GLN A 208 -0.02 18.73 6.42
N THR A 209 -1.16 18.48 5.77
CA THR A 209 -1.32 17.40 4.78
C THR A 209 -0.27 17.53 3.67
N ILE A 210 -0.15 18.71 3.07
CA ILE A 210 0.84 18.95 2.01
C ILE A 210 2.27 18.90 2.53
N ALA A 211 2.56 19.48 3.69
CA ALA A 211 3.90 19.42 4.27
C ALA A 211 4.36 17.98 4.52
N ASN A 212 3.48 17.12 5.03
CA ASN A 212 3.81 15.72 5.28
C ASN A 212 3.83 14.86 4.01
N ALA A 213 3.05 15.22 2.99
CA ALA A 213 3.14 14.61 1.66
C ALA A 213 4.49 14.91 0.98
N GLU A 214 5.03 16.12 1.13
CA GLU A 214 6.41 16.42 0.70
C GLU A 214 7.44 15.71 1.60
N ALA A 215 7.20 15.63 2.91
CA ALA A 215 8.09 14.93 3.84
C ALA A 215 8.16 13.41 3.60
N ALA A 216 7.15 12.82 2.97
CA ALA A 216 7.19 11.42 2.53
C ALA A 216 8.43 11.11 1.69
N SER A 217 8.87 12.09 0.90
CA SER A 217 10.02 11.93 0.01
C SER A 217 11.36 11.79 0.76
N THR A 218 11.41 12.23 2.02
CA THR A 218 12.58 12.06 2.90
C THR A 218 12.75 10.61 3.37
N LEU A 219 11.69 9.80 3.33
CA LEU A 219 11.70 8.44 3.87
C LEU A 219 12.41 7.47 2.90
N PRO A 220 13.22 6.52 3.39
CA PRO A 220 14.08 5.67 2.56
C PRO A 220 13.33 4.49 1.87
N TRP A 221 12.29 4.80 1.09
CA TRP A 221 11.47 3.80 0.39
C TRP A 221 11.34 4.02 -1.13
N HIS A 222 12.11 4.94 -1.70
CA HIS A 222 12.02 5.32 -3.12
C HIS A 222 13.00 4.50 -3.95
N TRP A 223 12.47 3.60 -4.78
CA TRP A 223 13.29 2.68 -5.57
C TRP A 223 12.74 2.53 -6.97
N ARG A 224 13.63 2.68 -7.95
CA ARG A 224 13.34 2.43 -9.37
C ARG A 224 14.07 1.21 -9.88
N ASP A 225 13.48 0.57 -10.88
CA ASP A 225 14.16 -0.47 -11.66
C ASP A 225 15.06 0.15 -12.75
N GLU A 226 15.72 -0.70 -13.54
CA GLU A 226 16.63 -0.29 -14.61
C GLU A 226 15.97 0.54 -15.71
N THR A 227 14.63 0.58 -15.77
CA THR A 227 13.88 1.39 -16.75
C THR A 227 13.53 2.78 -16.24
N GLY A 228 13.80 3.08 -14.97
CA GLY A 228 13.40 4.33 -14.34
C GLY A 228 11.92 4.38 -13.92
N GLN A 229 11.19 3.28 -14.03
CA GLN A 229 9.87 3.11 -13.43
C GLN A 229 10.01 2.88 -11.92
N VAL A 230 8.99 3.26 -11.13
CA VAL A 230 8.84 2.75 -9.75
C VAL A 230 9.05 1.23 -9.77
N PHE A 231 9.89 0.71 -8.87
CA PHE A 231 10.38 -0.67 -8.90
C PHE A 231 9.24 -1.68 -9.11
N ASN A 232 9.35 -2.53 -10.12
CA ASN A 232 8.25 -3.41 -10.49
C ASN A 232 8.50 -4.86 -10.02
N ILE A 233 7.80 -5.30 -8.98
CA ILE A 233 7.99 -6.66 -8.44
C ILE A 233 7.52 -7.77 -9.39
N ASP A 234 6.71 -7.46 -10.42
CA ASP A 234 6.36 -8.44 -11.47
C ASP A 234 7.56 -8.73 -12.38
N ARG A 235 8.42 -7.72 -12.60
CA ARG A 235 9.65 -7.85 -13.42
C ARG A 235 10.82 -8.39 -12.60
N HIS A 236 10.76 -8.20 -11.28
CA HIS A 236 11.80 -8.60 -10.34
C HIS A 236 11.24 -9.51 -9.23
N PRO A 237 10.60 -10.64 -9.58
CA PRO A 237 9.86 -11.47 -8.61
C PRO A 237 10.74 -12.13 -7.55
N ASP A 238 12.05 -12.24 -7.80
CA ASP A 238 13.09 -12.81 -6.95
C ASP A 238 13.93 -11.76 -6.19
N TRP A 239 13.60 -10.47 -6.32
CA TRP A 239 14.30 -9.38 -5.62
C TRP A 239 13.58 -8.98 -4.33
N SER A 240 14.36 -8.47 -3.38
CA SER A 240 13.87 -7.94 -2.09
C SER A 240 14.74 -6.77 -1.62
N ILE A 241 14.21 -5.91 -0.75
CA ILE A 241 15.04 -5.00 0.08
C ILE A 241 15.47 -5.64 1.40
N ASP A 242 14.87 -6.77 1.73
CA ASP A 242 15.15 -7.56 2.91
C ASP A 242 15.94 -8.84 2.53
N PRO A 243 17.15 -9.04 3.09
CA PRO A 243 18.00 -10.18 2.78
C PRO A 243 17.44 -11.53 3.23
N ARG A 244 16.39 -11.56 4.06
CA ARG A 244 15.69 -12.79 4.45
C ARG A 244 14.87 -13.39 3.30
N PHE A 245 14.55 -12.61 2.27
CA PHE A 245 13.62 -13.01 1.21
C PHE A 245 14.23 -13.07 -0.20
N ALA A 246 15.51 -12.73 -0.38
CA ALA A 246 16.18 -12.79 -1.67
C ALA A 246 17.66 -13.16 -1.53
N PRO A 247 18.28 -13.80 -2.54
CA PRO A 247 19.71 -14.06 -2.54
C PRO A 247 20.51 -12.74 -2.59
N PRO A 248 21.76 -12.71 -2.09
CA PRO A 248 22.51 -11.46 -1.91
C PRO A 248 22.66 -10.55 -3.14
N ASN A 249 22.70 -11.11 -4.35
CA ASN A 249 22.80 -10.36 -5.61
C ASN A 249 21.45 -9.82 -6.13
N LYS A 250 20.36 -10.10 -5.39
CA LYS A 250 18.98 -9.67 -5.66
C LYS A 250 18.40 -8.88 -4.47
N VAL A 251 19.26 -8.55 -3.50
CA VAL A 251 18.94 -7.64 -2.42
C VAL A 251 19.37 -6.24 -2.83
N ALA A 252 18.45 -5.28 -2.82
CA ALA A 252 18.80 -3.89 -3.12
C ALA A 252 19.87 -3.38 -2.15
N ALA A 253 20.80 -2.58 -2.65
CA ALA A 253 21.92 -2.13 -1.83
C ALA A 253 21.44 -1.36 -0.60
N GLN A 254 21.89 -1.81 0.56
CA GLN A 254 21.67 -1.12 1.82
C GLN A 254 22.72 -0.03 2.02
N ASN A 255 22.31 1.07 2.67
CA ASN A 255 23.28 2.00 3.23
C ASN A 255 23.88 1.37 4.49
N ARG A 256 25.15 0.97 4.44
CA ARG A 256 25.86 0.32 5.56
C ARG A 256 26.34 1.30 6.63
N SER A 257 26.26 2.61 6.36
CA SER A 257 26.65 3.66 7.29
C SER A 257 25.67 4.83 7.18
N PRO A 258 24.38 4.59 7.49
CA PRO A 258 23.37 5.63 7.41
C PRO A 258 23.68 6.76 8.39
N ASP A 259 23.44 7.99 7.95
CA ASP A 259 23.47 9.15 8.83
C ASP A 259 22.53 8.94 10.02
N LYS A 260 22.91 9.42 11.20
CA LYS A 260 22.15 9.25 12.45
C LYS A 260 20.73 9.83 12.39
N ASP A 261 20.47 10.77 11.50
CA ASP A 261 19.14 11.38 11.34
C ASP A 261 18.31 10.70 10.24
N THR A 262 18.83 9.66 9.58
CA THR A 262 18.10 8.85 8.59
C THR A 262 16.84 8.27 9.23
N PRO A 263 15.65 8.48 8.64
CA PRO A 263 14.42 7.91 9.16
C PRO A 263 14.44 6.38 9.12
N THR A 264 13.92 5.75 10.17
CA THR A 264 13.68 4.31 10.21
C THR A 264 12.22 4.05 9.88
N VAL A 265 11.97 3.36 8.77
CA VAL A 265 10.63 2.99 8.30
C VAL A 265 10.21 1.63 8.86
N ASP A 266 8.90 1.44 9.04
CA ASP A 266 8.33 0.24 9.69
C ASP A 266 6.91 -0.03 9.20
N ASP A 267 6.57 -1.25 8.81
CA ASP A 267 5.25 -1.60 8.25
C ASP A 267 4.08 -1.47 9.25
N ALA A 268 4.31 -1.77 10.53
CA ALA A 268 3.30 -1.74 11.58
C ALA A 268 2.94 -0.32 12.07
N HIS A 269 3.70 0.69 11.69
CA HIS A 269 3.51 2.09 12.06
C HIS A 269 3.54 3.05 10.85
N GLN A 270 2.99 2.59 9.71
CA GLN A 270 2.97 3.34 8.46
C GLN A 270 1.89 4.42 8.40
N PRO A 271 2.28 5.69 8.19
CA PRO A 271 1.33 6.76 7.88
C PRO A 271 0.81 6.64 6.44
N GLU A 272 -0.38 7.19 6.17
CA GLU A 272 -0.83 7.47 4.79
C GLU A 272 -0.46 8.92 4.48
N LEU A 273 0.43 9.17 3.52
CA LEU A 273 1.02 10.51 3.32
C LEU A 273 0.65 11.20 2.01
N ALA A 274 0.24 10.45 0.98
CA ALA A 274 0.29 10.95 -0.39
C ALA A 274 -1.03 10.82 -1.16
N TYR A 275 -1.90 9.89 -0.78
CA TYR A 275 -3.22 9.68 -1.39
C TYR A 275 -4.07 10.94 -1.35
N VAL A 276 -4.23 11.57 -0.18
CA VAL A 276 -5.05 12.78 -0.08
C VAL A 276 -4.42 13.96 -0.80
N ALA A 277 -3.09 14.11 -0.73
CA ALA A 277 -2.40 15.17 -1.45
C ALA A 277 -2.59 15.05 -2.97
N TYR A 278 -2.45 13.83 -3.52
CA TYR A 278 -2.75 13.55 -4.93
C TYR A 278 -4.24 13.75 -5.25
N LEU A 279 -5.13 13.18 -4.44
CA LEU A 279 -6.58 13.30 -4.61
C LEU A 279 -6.99 14.78 -4.69
N MET A 280 -6.42 15.66 -3.88
CA MET A 280 -6.88 17.04 -3.83
C MET A 280 -6.21 17.95 -4.86
N THR A 281 -5.09 17.55 -5.47
CA THR A 281 -4.30 18.41 -6.39
C THR A 281 -4.11 17.85 -7.80
N GLY A 282 -4.21 16.53 -7.97
CA GLY A 282 -3.84 15.82 -9.19
C GLY A 282 -2.34 15.78 -9.47
N ASP A 283 -1.49 16.22 -8.54
CA ASP A 283 -0.03 16.30 -8.74
C ASP A 283 0.61 14.90 -8.88
N PRO A 284 1.19 14.54 -10.05
CA PRO A 284 1.77 13.22 -10.24
C PRO A 284 2.95 12.91 -9.31
N TYR A 285 3.57 13.92 -8.68
CA TYR A 285 4.57 13.68 -7.66
C TYR A 285 3.98 12.89 -6.48
N TYR A 286 2.82 13.31 -5.95
CA TYR A 286 2.18 12.60 -4.83
C TYR A 286 1.63 11.24 -5.24
N LEU A 287 1.16 11.07 -6.48
CA LEU A 287 0.81 9.74 -6.97
C LEU A 287 2.03 8.82 -6.98
N GLU A 288 3.18 9.34 -7.41
CA GLU A 288 4.44 8.60 -7.43
C GLU A 288 4.90 8.23 -6.01
N GLU A 289 4.82 9.15 -5.03
CA GLU A 289 5.11 8.87 -3.62
C GLU A 289 4.23 7.73 -3.07
N LEU A 290 2.92 7.77 -3.36
CA LEU A 290 2.00 6.70 -2.98
C LEU A 290 2.40 5.34 -3.59
N GLN A 291 2.79 5.34 -4.87
CA GLN A 291 3.23 4.12 -5.55
C GLN A 291 4.53 3.57 -4.97
N PHE A 292 5.49 4.44 -4.62
CA PHE A 292 6.72 4.03 -3.93
C PHE A 292 6.42 3.36 -2.60
N GLN A 293 5.58 3.98 -1.76
CA GLN A 293 5.23 3.45 -0.45
C GLN A 293 4.50 2.10 -0.55
N ALA A 294 3.44 2.02 -1.37
CA ALA A 294 2.69 0.78 -1.58
C ALA A 294 3.60 -0.36 -2.10
N ASN A 295 4.52 -0.03 -3.01
CA ASN A 295 5.42 -1.02 -3.58
C ASN A 295 6.53 -1.45 -2.62
N TRP A 296 7.06 -0.52 -1.83
CA TRP A 296 8.05 -0.82 -0.79
C TRP A 296 7.53 -1.85 0.20
N HIS A 297 6.24 -1.79 0.60
CA HIS A 297 5.62 -2.80 1.46
C HIS A 297 5.66 -4.20 0.84
N MET A 298 5.21 -4.34 -0.40
CA MET A 298 5.21 -5.64 -1.08
C MET A 298 6.63 -6.17 -1.26
N TRP A 299 7.59 -5.28 -1.49
CA TRP A 299 8.99 -5.63 -1.70
C TRP A 299 9.70 -6.01 -0.40
N SER A 300 9.44 -5.31 0.71
CA SER A 300 9.96 -5.67 2.04
C SER A 300 9.40 -6.99 2.56
N HIS A 301 8.22 -7.40 2.07
CA HIS A 301 7.64 -8.72 2.34
C HIS A 301 8.14 -9.81 1.37
N GLY A 302 9.13 -9.49 0.54
CA GLY A 302 9.87 -10.43 -0.29
C GLY A 302 9.34 -10.65 -1.70
N SER A 303 8.46 -9.78 -2.21
CA SER A 303 7.79 -9.86 -3.53
C SER A 303 6.88 -11.08 -3.73
N ARG A 304 7.18 -12.23 -3.11
CA ARG A 304 6.48 -13.50 -3.16
C ARG A 304 6.26 -13.99 -4.60
N GLY A 305 7.33 -14.04 -5.37
CA GLY A 305 7.26 -14.43 -6.79
C GLY A 305 6.47 -13.43 -7.64
N GLY A 306 6.50 -12.15 -7.25
CA GLY A 306 5.71 -11.09 -7.87
C GLY A 306 4.26 -11.01 -7.38
N LEU A 307 3.78 -11.90 -6.51
CA LEU A 307 2.41 -11.86 -6.01
C LEU A 307 2.13 -10.61 -5.15
N GLY A 308 3.14 -10.08 -4.46
CA GLY A 308 3.04 -8.93 -3.57
C GLY A 308 2.17 -9.19 -2.32
N LEU A 309 2.27 -10.38 -1.74
CA LEU A 309 1.51 -10.73 -0.53
C LEU A 309 2.09 -10.03 0.71
N LEU A 310 1.21 -9.42 1.49
CA LEU A 310 1.53 -8.65 2.69
C LEU A 310 1.53 -9.53 3.97
N SER A 311 2.05 -10.76 3.85
CA SER A 311 1.87 -11.81 4.86
C SER A 311 2.88 -11.83 6.01
N ASN A 312 3.98 -11.05 5.91
CA ASN A 312 5.14 -11.12 6.81
C ASN A 312 5.18 -9.96 7.81
N SER A 313 4.03 -9.64 8.40
CA SER A 313 3.89 -8.52 9.32
C SER A 313 3.00 -8.86 10.51
N GLN A 314 2.97 -7.95 11.48
CA GLN A 314 1.93 -7.89 12.48
C GLN A 314 0.57 -7.68 11.80
N VAL A 315 -0.51 -8.08 12.47
CA VAL A 315 -1.90 -7.91 11.97
C VAL A 315 -2.17 -6.44 11.64
N ARG A 316 -1.70 -5.51 12.47
CA ARG A 316 -1.80 -4.06 12.19
C ARG A 316 -0.95 -3.63 10.98
N GLY A 317 0.23 -4.20 10.79
CA GLY A 317 1.07 -3.88 9.62
C GLY A 317 0.46 -4.39 8.33
N LEU A 318 -0.17 -5.57 8.34
CA LEU A 318 -1.02 -6.03 7.24
C LEU A 318 -2.12 -5.01 6.93
N ALA A 319 -2.83 -4.49 7.95
CA ALA A 319 -3.87 -3.47 7.74
C ALA A 319 -3.31 -2.22 7.03
N TRP A 320 -2.24 -1.62 7.54
CA TRP A 320 -1.70 -0.37 6.97
C TRP A 320 -1.09 -0.56 5.59
N THR A 321 -0.35 -1.65 5.37
CA THR A 321 0.22 -1.92 4.06
C THR A 321 -0.87 -2.26 3.02
N LEU A 322 -1.95 -2.93 3.44
CA LEU A 322 -3.10 -3.22 2.58
C LEU A 322 -3.87 -1.94 2.21
N ARG A 323 -4.00 -0.99 3.14
CA ARG A 323 -4.55 0.36 2.88
C ARG A 323 -3.80 1.02 1.73
N GLU A 324 -2.47 1.06 1.77
CA GLU A 324 -1.65 1.70 0.74
C GLU A 324 -1.88 1.08 -0.65
N VAL A 325 -1.89 -0.26 -0.75
CA VAL A 325 -2.17 -0.95 -2.02
C VAL A 325 -3.59 -0.65 -2.52
N ALA A 326 -4.58 -0.61 -1.62
CA ALA A 326 -5.96 -0.32 -1.96
C ALA A 326 -6.16 1.10 -2.49
N VAL A 327 -5.59 2.11 -1.81
CA VAL A 327 -5.71 3.51 -2.25
C VAL A 327 -4.92 3.78 -3.53
N ALA A 328 -3.76 3.12 -3.73
CA ALA A 328 -3.04 3.14 -5.00
C ALA A 328 -3.87 2.54 -6.14
N ALA A 329 -4.53 1.40 -5.91
CA ALA A 329 -5.43 0.78 -6.88
C ALA A 329 -6.67 1.64 -7.18
N ALA A 330 -7.19 2.36 -6.18
CA ALA A 330 -8.37 3.20 -6.34
C ALA A 330 -8.07 4.43 -7.20
N ILE A 331 -6.92 5.08 -7.01
CA ILE A 331 -6.65 6.43 -7.53
C ILE A 331 -5.71 6.48 -8.72
N THR A 332 -4.92 5.44 -8.98
CA THR A 332 -4.02 5.45 -10.15
C THR A 332 -4.85 5.56 -11.44
N PRO A 333 -4.59 6.56 -12.32
CA PRO A 333 -5.31 6.68 -13.57
C PRO A 333 -5.16 5.44 -14.46
N GLY A 334 -6.16 5.19 -15.32
CA GLY A 334 -6.14 4.03 -16.22
C GLY A 334 -5.00 4.05 -17.25
N ARG A 335 -4.46 5.23 -17.55
CA ARG A 335 -3.23 5.41 -18.34
C ARG A 335 -2.28 6.29 -17.55
N VAL A 336 -1.05 5.83 -17.40
CA VAL A 336 0.04 6.57 -16.76
C VAL A 336 1.29 6.47 -17.64
N PRO A 337 2.18 7.47 -17.57
CA PRO A 337 3.45 7.42 -18.28
C PRO A 337 4.42 6.39 -17.67
N ALA A 338 5.50 6.09 -18.40
CA ALA A 338 6.36 4.94 -18.15
C ALA A 338 7.07 4.95 -16.79
N TRP A 339 7.26 6.13 -16.16
CA TRP A 339 7.91 6.21 -14.85
C TRP A 339 7.00 5.80 -13.67
N LEU A 340 5.69 5.65 -13.91
CA LEU A 340 4.70 5.19 -12.92
C LEU A 340 4.27 3.76 -13.21
N LEU A 341 3.80 3.06 -12.19
CA LEU A 341 3.16 1.75 -12.31
C LEU A 341 1.69 1.92 -12.74
N PRO A 342 1.19 1.11 -13.69
CA PRO A 342 -0.19 1.19 -14.15
C PRO A 342 -1.18 0.70 -13.09
N ARG A 343 -2.42 1.21 -13.11
CA ARG A 343 -3.47 0.83 -12.15
C ARG A 343 -3.67 -0.69 -12.03
N ASP A 344 -3.64 -1.40 -13.16
CA ASP A 344 -3.82 -2.86 -13.21
C ASP A 344 -2.77 -3.62 -12.40
N TYR A 345 -1.58 -3.05 -12.19
CA TYR A 345 -0.58 -3.61 -11.29
C TYR A 345 -1.16 -3.71 -9.87
N PHE A 346 -1.58 -2.58 -9.29
CA PHE A 346 -2.11 -2.53 -7.92
C PHE A 346 -3.42 -3.31 -7.76
N LEU A 347 -4.30 -3.33 -8.78
CA LEU A 347 -5.50 -4.16 -8.77
C LEU A 347 -5.18 -5.66 -8.63
N ARG A 348 -4.15 -6.16 -9.35
CA ARG A 348 -3.71 -7.55 -9.21
C ARG A 348 -3.14 -7.83 -7.82
N LYS A 349 -2.35 -6.91 -7.25
CA LYS A 349 -1.79 -7.05 -5.90
C LYS A 349 -2.87 -7.09 -4.83
N LEU A 350 -3.86 -6.22 -4.95
CA LEU A 350 -5.02 -6.20 -4.07
C LEU A 350 -5.79 -7.53 -4.17
N GLU A 351 -6.05 -8.03 -5.38
CA GLU A 351 -6.73 -9.31 -5.57
C GLU A 351 -5.94 -10.51 -5.02
N ASN A 352 -4.61 -10.51 -5.16
CA ASN A 352 -3.76 -11.56 -4.59
C ASN A 352 -3.86 -11.60 -3.06
N ASN A 353 -3.78 -10.42 -2.42
CA ASN A 353 -3.94 -10.31 -0.97
C ASN A 353 -5.36 -10.69 -0.51
N ARG A 354 -6.39 -10.36 -1.30
CA ARG A 354 -7.76 -10.79 -1.02
C ARG A 354 -7.86 -12.31 -0.96
N LYS A 355 -7.37 -13.02 -1.98
CA LYS A 355 -7.39 -14.50 -2.00
C LYS A 355 -6.65 -15.09 -0.81
N TRP A 356 -5.46 -14.59 -0.53
CA TRP A 356 -4.64 -15.04 0.60
C TRP A 356 -5.35 -14.84 1.95
N LEU A 357 -6.06 -13.72 2.12
CA LEU A 357 -6.89 -13.45 3.31
C LEU A 357 -8.09 -14.38 3.40
N PHE A 358 -8.80 -14.63 2.29
CA PHE A 358 -10.00 -15.48 2.25
C PHE A 358 -9.69 -16.90 2.73
N GLU A 359 -8.59 -17.49 2.28
CA GLU A 359 -8.12 -18.81 2.73
C GLU A 359 -7.95 -18.92 4.26
N ARG A 360 -7.63 -17.80 4.92
CA ARG A 360 -7.36 -17.72 6.37
C ARG A 360 -8.57 -17.25 7.19
N THR A 361 -9.64 -16.84 6.52
CA THR A 361 -10.82 -16.20 7.12
C THR A 361 -12.09 -16.88 6.62
N VAL A 362 -12.69 -16.34 5.56
CA VAL A 362 -13.98 -16.76 4.99
C VAL A 362 -14.01 -18.24 4.63
N ASP A 363 -12.93 -18.75 4.03
CA ASP A 363 -12.84 -20.13 3.55
C ASP A 363 -12.19 -21.07 4.60
N SER A 364 -11.79 -20.53 5.75
CA SER A 364 -11.14 -21.29 6.81
C SER A 364 -12.14 -22.15 7.58
N ILE A 365 -11.80 -23.42 7.77
CA ILE A 365 -12.56 -24.35 8.62
C ILE A 365 -12.03 -24.42 10.06
N HIS A 366 -11.04 -23.58 10.41
CA HIS A 366 -10.45 -23.59 11.74
C HIS A 366 -11.45 -23.08 12.79
N PRO A 367 -11.63 -23.74 13.94
CA PRO A 367 -12.65 -23.36 14.93
C PRO A 367 -12.59 -21.89 15.37
N ILE A 368 -11.39 -21.32 15.53
CA ILE A 368 -11.22 -19.90 15.87
C ILE A 368 -11.83 -19.00 14.79
N ALA A 369 -11.60 -19.32 13.51
CA ALA A 369 -12.14 -18.56 12.39
C ALA A 369 -13.65 -18.75 12.25
N THR A 370 -14.16 -19.98 12.40
CA THR A 370 -15.59 -20.27 12.22
C THR A 370 -16.45 -19.83 13.40
N THR A 371 -15.94 -19.87 14.63
CA THR A 371 -16.70 -19.56 15.85
C THR A 371 -16.57 -18.08 16.25
N PHE A 372 -15.35 -17.53 16.15
CA PHE A 372 -15.06 -16.19 16.64
C PHE A 372 -14.82 -15.18 15.52
N HIS A 373 -14.70 -15.62 14.26
CA HIS A 373 -14.40 -14.72 13.14
C HIS A 373 -13.12 -13.92 13.36
N PHE A 374 -12.10 -14.58 13.92
CA PHE A 374 -10.72 -14.11 13.95
C PHE A 374 -9.90 -14.88 12.90
N PRO A 375 -9.03 -14.22 12.11
CA PRO A 375 -8.17 -14.96 11.18
C PRO A 375 -7.33 -15.96 11.95
N TRP A 376 -6.92 -17.05 11.30
CA TRP A 376 -6.02 -18.00 11.93
C TRP A 376 -4.73 -17.31 12.39
N VAL A 377 -4.44 -17.37 13.69
CA VAL A 377 -3.30 -16.69 14.34
C VAL A 377 -2.12 -17.67 14.49
N PRO A 378 -0.87 -17.25 14.21
CA PRO A 378 0.32 -18.09 14.41
C PRO A 378 0.57 -18.46 15.87
N GLU A 379 0.08 -17.67 16.81
CA GLU A 379 0.08 -17.97 18.24
C GLU A 379 -1.09 -18.92 18.56
N PRO A 380 -0.83 -20.10 19.14
CA PRO A 380 -1.83 -21.18 19.22
C PRO A 380 -3.05 -20.85 20.10
N ASP A 381 -2.97 -19.82 20.94
CA ASP A 381 -3.92 -19.62 22.03
C ASP A 381 -4.37 -18.18 22.30
N LYS A 382 -3.84 -17.17 21.56
CA LYS A 382 -4.16 -15.75 21.77
C LYS A 382 -4.41 -14.98 20.47
N VAL A 383 -5.26 -13.96 20.55
CA VAL A 383 -5.52 -13.02 19.45
C VAL A 383 -5.43 -11.58 19.96
N ALA A 384 -4.73 -10.73 19.23
CA ALA A 384 -4.67 -9.29 19.49
C ALA A 384 -5.90 -8.58 18.88
N SER A 385 -7.05 -8.61 19.56
CA SER A 385 -8.32 -8.11 19.00
C SER A 385 -8.29 -6.65 18.54
N TRP A 386 -7.51 -5.81 19.23
CA TRP A 386 -7.28 -4.42 18.85
C TRP A 386 -6.55 -4.26 17.51
N GLN A 387 -5.68 -5.21 17.13
CA GLN A 387 -5.05 -5.18 15.80
C GLN A 387 -6.03 -5.60 14.70
N GLU A 388 -6.89 -6.56 15.01
CA GLU A 388 -7.94 -7.00 14.08
C GLU A 388 -8.94 -5.88 13.77
N ASP A 389 -9.13 -4.94 14.70
CA ASP A 389 -9.95 -3.74 14.47
C ASP A 389 -9.36 -2.82 13.39
N PHE A 390 -8.03 -2.76 13.25
CA PHE A 390 -7.41 -2.05 12.12
C PHE A 390 -7.67 -2.76 10.79
N ASN A 391 -7.58 -4.09 10.77
CA ASN A 391 -7.95 -4.88 9.58
C ASN A 391 -9.41 -4.66 9.21
N ALA A 392 -10.32 -4.71 10.19
CA ALA A 392 -11.74 -4.44 10.00
C ALA A 392 -11.99 -3.05 9.40
N LEU A 393 -11.30 -2.04 9.93
CA LEU A 393 -11.36 -0.66 9.44
C LEU A 393 -10.87 -0.54 7.99
N VAL A 394 -9.73 -1.16 7.67
CA VAL A 394 -9.14 -1.10 6.33
C VAL A 394 -9.95 -1.90 5.31
N VAL A 395 -10.44 -3.10 5.65
CA VAL A 395 -11.35 -3.87 4.78
C VAL A 395 -12.64 -3.10 4.55
N GLY A 396 -13.20 -2.46 5.58
CA GLY A 396 -14.33 -1.55 5.43
C GLY A 396 -14.03 -0.39 4.48
N MET A 397 -12.83 0.17 4.53
CA MET A 397 -12.40 1.23 3.60
C MET A 397 -12.26 0.71 2.17
N ILE A 398 -11.74 -0.50 1.98
CA ILE A 398 -11.64 -1.14 0.66
C ILE A 398 -13.03 -1.30 0.03
N VAL A 399 -14.03 -1.74 0.81
CA VAL A 399 -15.42 -1.82 0.34
C VAL A 399 -16.01 -0.42 0.12
N HIS A 400 -15.68 0.57 0.95
CA HIS A 400 -16.10 1.97 0.76
C HIS A 400 -15.57 2.58 -0.56
N LEU A 401 -14.30 2.28 -0.89
CA LEU A 401 -13.68 2.58 -2.19
C LEU A 401 -14.32 1.78 -3.35
N GLY A 402 -15.29 0.92 -3.05
CA GLY A 402 -16.14 0.11 -3.93
C GLY A 402 -15.45 -1.06 -4.61
N PHE A 403 -14.44 -1.62 -3.97
CA PHE A 403 -13.96 -2.97 -4.28
C PHE A 403 -14.91 -4.02 -3.68
N GLU A 404 -16.12 -4.10 -4.23
CA GLU A 404 -17.23 -4.93 -3.72
C GLU A 404 -16.90 -6.42 -3.56
N GLN A 405 -15.91 -6.94 -4.29
CA GLN A 405 -15.42 -8.31 -4.11
C GLN A 405 -14.83 -8.59 -2.72
N TRP A 406 -14.53 -7.55 -1.93
CA TRP A 406 -14.09 -7.64 -0.53
C TRP A 406 -15.23 -7.70 0.48
N ARG A 407 -16.47 -7.44 0.06
CA ARG A 407 -17.65 -7.44 0.93
C ARG A 407 -17.81 -8.75 1.72
N PRO A 408 -17.63 -9.95 1.15
CA PRO A 408 -17.75 -11.18 1.96
C PRO A 408 -16.78 -11.24 3.14
N LEU A 409 -15.59 -10.67 3.01
CA LEU A 409 -14.65 -10.55 4.13
C LEU A 409 -15.10 -9.50 5.13
N GLN A 410 -15.60 -8.35 4.68
CA GLN A 410 -16.19 -7.35 5.58
C GLN A 410 -17.35 -7.92 6.39
N ASP A 411 -18.27 -8.63 5.73
CA ASP A 411 -19.44 -9.26 6.36
C ASP A 411 -18.98 -10.29 7.39
N TRP A 412 -17.97 -11.11 7.04
CA TRP A 412 -17.38 -12.09 7.95
C TRP A 412 -16.74 -11.43 9.18
N ILE A 413 -15.96 -10.36 9.02
CA ILE A 413 -15.36 -9.62 10.14
C ILE A 413 -16.44 -8.93 10.99
N THR A 414 -17.52 -8.47 10.37
CA THR A 414 -18.61 -7.76 11.06
C THR A 414 -19.30 -8.63 12.11
N VAL A 415 -19.34 -9.96 11.91
CA VAL A 415 -19.85 -10.89 12.92
C VAL A 415 -19.03 -10.81 14.22
N ASN A 416 -17.68 -10.73 14.11
CA ASN A 416 -16.81 -10.53 15.26
C ASN A 416 -17.07 -9.20 15.97
N LEU A 417 -17.19 -8.11 15.19
CA LEU A 417 -17.46 -6.78 15.73
C LEU A 417 -18.77 -6.77 16.53
N ALA A 418 -19.83 -7.33 15.95
CA ALA A 418 -21.13 -7.45 16.61
C ALA A 418 -21.04 -8.27 17.89
N ALA A 419 -20.42 -9.45 17.83
CA ALA A 419 -20.30 -10.35 18.97
C ALA A 419 -19.55 -9.73 20.15
N ARG A 420 -18.53 -8.90 19.91
CA ARG A 420 -17.81 -8.20 20.98
C ARG A 420 -18.57 -7.01 21.57
N GLY A 421 -19.49 -6.38 20.82
CA GLY A 421 -20.05 -5.09 21.21
C GLY A 421 -21.56 -5.02 21.45
N ASP A 422 -22.36 -5.98 20.98
CA ASP A 422 -23.82 -5.89 21.08
C ASP A 422 -24.38 -6.39 22.43
N GLY A 423 -23.57 -7.17 23.16
CA GLY A 423 -23.91 -7.75 24.45
C GLY A 423 -24.77 -9.02 24.39
N LYS A 424 -24.89 -9.65 23.22
CA LYS A 424 -25.73 -10.86 23.01
C LYS A 424 -24.93 -12.16 22.95
N SER A 425 -23.64 -12.09 22.65
CA SER A 425 -22.78 -13.28 22.48
C SER A 425 -22.42 -13.96 23.81
N GLY A 426 -22.55 -13.25 24.94
CA GLY A 426 -21.97 -13.62 26.23
C GLY A 426 -20.60 -12.98 26.49
N TRP A 427 -20.03 -12.28 25.51
CA TRP A 427 -18.91 -11.38 25.74
C TRP A 427 -19.38 -10.06 26.37
N PRO A 428 -18.65 -9.47 27.34
CA PRO A 428 -19.03 -8.19 27.93
C PRO A 428 -18.91 -7.04 26.93
N ARG A 429 -20.03 -6.46 26.51
CA ARG A 429 -20.03 -5.30 25.59
C ARG A 429 -19.34 -4.05 26.13
N SER A 430 -19.12 -3.95 27.44
CA SER A 430 -18.35 -2.86 28.06
C SER A 430 -16.85 -2.98 27.78
N THR A 431 -16.41 -4.11 27.19
CA THR A 431 -15.02 -4.43 26.91
C THR A 431 -14.90 -5.00 25.50
N PRO A 432 -15.35 -4.27 24.46
CA PRO A 432 -15.35 -4.80 23.10
C PRO A 432 -13.93 -4.95 22.55
N ILE A 433 -12.94 -4.32 23.18
CA ILE A 433 -11.54 -4.33 22.78
C ILE A 433 -10.71 -4.84 23.93
N TRP A 434 -9.78 -5.73 23.62
CA TRP A 434 -8.83 -6.25 24.59
C TRP A 434 -7.47 -6.49 23.96
N TYR A 435 -6.39 -6.28 24.74
CA TYR A 435 -5.03 -6.31 24.20
C TYR A 435 -4.65 -7.70 23.68
N TYR A 436 -4.93 -8.75 24.46
CA TYR A 436 -4.87 -10.15 24.01
C TYR A 436 -6.05 -10.94 24.56
N ILE A 437 -6.88 -11.47 23.66
CA ILE A 437 -7.95 -12.41 24.02
C ILE A 437 -7.37 -13.82 23.96
N GLN A 438 -7.43 -14.53 25.07
CA GLN A 438 -7.14 -15.96 25.10
C GLN A 438 -8.28 -16.70 24.39
N VAL A 439 -7.99 -17.41 23.31
CA VAL A 439 -8.97 -18.11 22.46
C VAL A 439 -8.95 -19.63 22.59
N ALA A 440 -7.90 -20.17 23.20
CA ALA A 440 -7.78 -21.60 23.49
C ALA A 440 -7.12 -21.84 24.85
N ASN A 441 -7.28 -23.04 25.39
CA ASN A 441 -6.53 -23.54 26.55
C ASN A 441 -5.93 -24.92 26.21
N CYS A 442 -5.47 -25.67 27.23
CA CYS A 442 -4.93 -27.02 27.03
C CYS A 442 -5.96 -28.06 26.52
N GLU A 443 -7.25 -27.77 26.61
CA GLU A 443 -8.35 -28.61 26.13
C GLU A 443 -8.75 -28.27 24.68
N GLY A 444 -8.28 -27.14 24.15
CA GLY A 444 -8.53 -26.66 22.79
C GLY A 444 -9.13 -25.25 22.74
N PRO A 445 -9.57 -24.81 21.54
CA PRO A 445 -10.28 -23.54 21.38
C PRO A 445 -11.58 -23.50 22.18
N ALA A 446 -11.94 -22.34 22.73
CA ALA A 446 -13.24 -22.14 23.34
C ALA A 446 -14.37 -22.44 22.33
N ALA A 447 -15.45 -23.08 22.77
CA ALA A 447 -16.53 -23.53 21.89
C ALA A 447 -17.52 -22.42 21.53
N ASN A 448 -17.61 -21.36 22.34
CA ASN A 448 -18.51 -20.22 22.14
C ASN A 448 -18.02 -18.98 22.91
N TRP A 449 -18.67 -17.84 22.66
CA TRP A 449 -18.31 -16.55 23.25
C TRP A 449 -18.47 -16.46 24.77
N SER A 450 -19.39 -17.22 25.37
CA SER A 450 -19.55 -17.27 26.83
C SER A 450 -18.41 -18.04 27.50
N GLU A 451 -17.98 -19.13 26.88
CA GLU A 451 -16.78 -19.85 27.31
C GLU A 451 -15.51 -19.00 27.11
N LEU A 452 -15.41 -18.28 26.00
CA LEU A 452 -14.32 -17.35 25.73
C LEU A 452 -14.26 -16.25 26.81
N ALA A 453 -15.40 -15.68 27.21
CA ALA A 453 -15.47 -14.71 28.30
C ALA A 453 -15.03 -15.31 29.65
N ARG A 454 -15.41 -16.58 29.93
CA ARG A 454 -14.98 -17.30 31.15
C ARG A 454 -13.47 -17.54 31.15
N LEU A 455 -12.91 -17.93 30.01
CA LEU A 455 -11.46 -18.14 29.84
C LEU A 455 -10.67 -16.85 30.12
N ASN A 456 -11.26 -15.69 29.82
CA ASN A 456 -10.65 -14.38 30.04
C ASN A 456 -11.17 -13.69 31.32
N ALA A 457 -11.88 -14.38 32.21
CA ALA A 457 -12.60 -13.76 33.33
C ALA A 457 -11.69 -12.97 34.26
N ASP A 458 -10.48 -13.45 34.57
CA ASP A 458 -9.55 -12.73 35.44
C ASP A 458 -9.04 -11.43 34.81
N ALA A 459 -8.80 -11.44 33.50
CA ALA A 459 -8.46 -10.24 32.75
C ALA A 459 -9.65 -9.25 32.73
N LEU A 460 -10.86 -9.76 32.50
CA LEU A 460 -12.10 -8.98 32.40
C LEU A 460 -12.62 -8.45 33.75
N LYS A 461 -12.30 -9.08 34.89
CA LYS A 461 -12.70 -8.63 36.24
C LYS A 461 -12.24 -7.20 36.56
N SER A 462 -11.14 -6.75 35.95
CA SER A 462 -10.64 -5.37 36.10
C SER A 462 -11.51 -4.32 35.39
N ALA A 463 -12.39 -4.72 34.46
CA ALA A 463 -13.22 -3.84 33.67
C ALA A 463 -14.52 -3.41 34.38
N GLY A 464 -15.17 -4.27 35.18
CA GLY A 464 -16.39 -3.94 35.93
C GLY A 464 -17.63 -3.61 35.08
N ASN A 465 -18.84 -3.85 35.63
CA ASN A 465 -20.11 -3.51 34.98
C ASN A 465 -20.19 -2.01 34.68
N ASP A 466 -20.39 -1.63 33.41
CA ASP A 466 -20.55 -0.27 32.85
C ASP A 466 -19.47 0.79 33.21
N ALA A 467 -18.88 0.77 34.41
CA ALA A 467 -17.75 1.56 34.86
C ALA A 467 -16.44 1.30 34.06
N GLY A 468 -16.37 0.18 33.33
CA GLY A 468 -15.25 -0.15 32.44
C GLY A 468 -15.21 0.66 31.15
N ILE A 469 -16.35 1.16 30.67
CA ILE A 469 -16.40 1.89 29.40
C ILE A 469 -15.63 3.21 29.46
N ALA A 470 -15.61 3.85 30.65
CA ALA A 470 -14.87 5.08 30.90
C ALA A 470 -13.34 4.88 30.95
N LYS A 471 -12.90 3.61 31.05
CA LYS A 471 -11.49 3.22 31.08
C LYS A 471 -11.02 2.65 29.74
N LEU A 472 -11.88 2.60 28.72
CA LEU A 472 -11.48 2.17 27.39
C LEU A 472 -10.48 3.17 26.83
N ASP A 473 -9.45 2.63 26.20
CA ASP A 473 -8.52 3.41 25.41
C ASP A 473 -9.28 4.07 24.24
N LEU A 474 -9.24 5.40 24.20
CA LEU A 474 -9.98 6.19 23.22
C LEU A 474 -9.46 5.97 21.78
N ASN A 475 -8.19 5.58 21.61
CA ASN A 475 -7.60 5.34 20.31
C ASN A 475 -8.10 4.02 19.72
N TYR A 476 -8.07 2.94 20.49
CA TYR A 476 -8.56 1.65 20.02
C TYR A 476 -10.08 1.64 19.83
N ILE A 477 -10.85 2.24 20.76
CA ILE A 477 -12.31 2.31 20.60
C ILE A 477 -12.73 3.16 19.41
N GLY A 478 -11.98 4.21 19.08
CA GLY A 478 -12.18 4.98 17.85
C GLY A 478 -12.04 4.12 16.60
N THR A 479 -11.01 3.25 16.55
CA THR A 479 -10.77 2.31 15.44
C THR A 479 -11.91 1.30 15.30
N TYR A 480 -12.28 0.63 16.39
CA TYR A 480 -13.38 -0.34 16.42
C TYR A 480 -14.70 0.29 15.96
N LEU A 481 -15.07 1.45 16.51
CA LEU A 481 -16.30 2.15 16.12
C LEU A 481 -16.23 2.68 14.68
N GLY A 482 -15.03 3.02 14.19
CA GLY A 482 -14.80 3.34 12.80
C GLY A 482 -15.13 2.17 11.86
N ALA A 483 -14.64 0.96 12.20
CA ALA A 483 -14.95 -0.26 11.45
C ALA A 483 -16.46 -0.57 11.46
N VAL A 484 -17.11 -0.47 12.63
CA VAL A 484 -18.56 -0.64 12.79
C VAL A 484 -19.34 0.31 11.89
N ARG A 485 -18.91 1.57 11.79
CA ARG A 485 -19.58 2.56 10.94
C ARG A 485 -19.37 2.33 9.46
N LEU A 486 -18.20 1.84 9.03
CA LEU A 486 -17.99 1.40 7.66
C LEU A 486 -18.85 0.18 7.32
N ALA A 487 -19.04 -0.76 8.26
CA ALA A 487 -19.99 -1.86 8.10
C ALA A 487 -21.44 -1.36 7.96
N ILE A 488 -21.87 -0.42 8.81
CA ILE A 488 -23.19 0.23 8.70
C ILE A 488 -23.35 0.93 7.34
N ALA A 489 -22.32 1.67 6.89
CA ALA A 489 -22.31 2.33 5.59
C ALA A 489 -22.39 1.33 4.43
N ALA A 490 -21.86 0.12 4.62
CA ALA A 490 -21.93 -0.98 3.68
C ALA A 490 -23.27 -1.76 3.74
N GLY A 491 -24.14 -1.51 4.71
CA GLY A 491 -25.48 -2.11 4.77
C GLY A 491 -25.85 -2.78 6.09
N HIS A 492 -24.91 -2.95 7.02
CA HIS A 492 -25.13 -3.60 8.33
C HIS A 492 -25.88 -2.71 9.33
N ARG A 493 -27.11 -2.32 8.99
CA ARG A 493 -27.93 -1.39 9.79
C ARG A 493 -28.34 -1.97 11.14
N GLU A 494 -28.29 -3.30 11.31
CA GLU A 494 -28.47 -4.00 12.57
C GLU A 494 -27.47 -3.60 13.66
N LEU A 495 -26.32 -3.03 13.30
CA LEU A 495 -25.32 -2.53 14.24
C LEU A 495 -25.65 -1.13 14.81
N GLN A 496 -26.65 -0.43 14.28
CA GLN A 496 -27.01 0.92 14.72
C GLN A 496 -27.35 1.02 16.22
N PRO A 497 -28.14 0.10 16.81
CA PRO A 497 -28.42 0.13 18.25
C PRO A 497 -27.15 -0.04 19.11
N MET A 498 -26.22 -0.90 18.66
CA MET A 498 -24.92 -1.10 19.31
C MET A 498 -24.09 0.18 19.26
N LEU A 499 -23.96 0.79 18.08
CA LEU A 499 -23.22 2.04 17.91
C LEU A 499 -23.81 3.17 18.79
N LYS A 500 -25.14 3.31 18.80
CA LYS A 500 -25.84 4.30 19.63
C LYS A 500 -25.53 4.08 21.12
N TRP A 501 -25.49 2.84 21.58
CA TRP A 501 -25.19 2.52 22.97
C TRP A 501 -23.82 3.06 23.41
N TYR A 502 -22.79 2.92 22.58
CA TYR A 502 -21.46 3.49 22.82
C TYR A 502 -21.47 5.02 22.78
N GLN A 503 -22.13 5.62 21.79
CA GLN A 503 -22.21 7.08 21.66
C GLN A 503 -22.85 7.76 22.87
N ASP A 504 -23.84 7.10 23.48
CA ASP A 504 -24.54 7.63 24.65
C ASP A 504 -23.74 7.50 25.96
N ARG A 505 -22.62 6.74 25.98
CA ARG A 505 -21.89 6.36 27.21
C ARG A 505 -20.41 6.69 27.24
N LEU A 506 -19.78 6.92 26.09
CA LEU A 506 -18.37 7.28 26.05
C LEU A 506 -18.15 8.72 26.58
N PRO A 507 -17.17 8.96 27.47
CA PRO A 507 -17.03 10.20 28.23
C PRO A 507 -16.54 11.42 27.43
N SER A 508 -16.31 11.31 26.12
CA SER A 508 -15.76 12.41 25.30
C SER A 508 -16.37 12.47 23.89
N PRO A 509 -16.59 13.69 23.33
CA PRO A 509 -16.83 13.91 21.90
C PRO A 509 -15.69 13.43 20.99
N ALA A 510 -14.48 13.22 21.52
CA ALA A 510 -13.32 12.74 20.75
C ALA A 510 -13.46 11.29 20.26
N ALA A 511 -14.44 10.54 20.76
CA ALA A 511 -14.79 9.20 20.28
C ALA A 511 -15.72 9.21 19.04
N LYS A 512 -16.02 10.38 18.48
CA LYS A 512 -16.97 10.53 17.36
C LYS A 512 -16.24 10.62 16.01
N PHE A 513 -15.66 9.51 15.57
CA PHE A 513 -15.40 9.30 14.13
C PHE A 513 -16.72 8.95 13.44
N ALA A 514 -17.69 9.87 13.26
CA ALA A 514 -18.90 9.48 12.51
C ALA A 514 -18.71 9.48 11.00
N PHE A 515 -18.51 8.27 10.46
CA PHE A 515 -18.76 7.97 9.06
C PHE A 515 -20.26 8.02 8.77
N SER A 516 -20.66 8.87 7.83
CA SER A 516 -22.02 8.90 7.27
C SER A 516 -22.16 7.85 6.15
N PRO A 517 -23.31 7.16 6.04
CA PRO A 517 -23.53 6.17 4.99
C PRO A 517 -23.52 6.80 3.59
N ARG A 518 -22.97 6.04 2.64
CA ARG A 518 -22.94 6.36 1.21
C ARG A 518 -24.37 6.48 0.65
N PRO A 519 -24.65 7.43 -0.27
CA PRO A 519 -25.86 7.36 -1.09
C PRO A 519 -25.83 6.08 -1.93
N ALA A 520 -26.91 5.30 -1.93
CA ALA A 520 -26.99 3.96 -2.55
C ALA A 520 -26.76 3.91 -4.08
N SER A 521 -26.51 5.05 -4.74
CA SER A 521 -26.45 5.19 -6.19
C SER A 521 -25.08 5.53 -6.77
N ALA A 522 -24.04 5.70 -5.95
CA ALA A 522 -22.70 5.96 -6.46
C ALA A 522 -21.92 4.64 -6.49
N THR A 523 -21.38 4.23 -7.64
CA THR A 523 -20.26 3.28 -7.68
C THR A 523 -18.95 4.05 -7.89
N PRO A 524 -17.77 3.53 -7.50
CA PRO A 524 -16.50 4.17 -7.85
C PRO A 524 -16.28 4.19 -9.37
N GLN A 525 -16.89 3.23 -10.08
CA GLN A 525 -16.94 3.24 -11.54
C GLN A 525 -17.65 4.50 -12.05
N ASP A 526 -18.73 4.95 -11.42
CA ASP A 526 -19.43 6.19 -11.81
C ASP A 526 -18.66 7.46 -11.45
N ALA A 527 -18.03 7.51 -10.27
CA ALA A 527 -17.15 8.62 -9.87
C ALA A 527 -15.89 8.71 -10.77
N SER A 528 -15.40 7.55 -11.22
CA SER A 528 -14.30 7.46 -12.18
C SER A 528 -14.70 7.84 -13.60
N GLN A 529 -15.97 7.67 -13.97
CA GLN A 529 -16.49 7.99 -15.29
C GLN A 529 -16.83 9.48 -15.45
N GLY A 530 -17.27 10.15 -14.38
CA GLY A 530 -17.57 11.58 -14.38
C GLY A 530 -16.34 12.48 -14.23
N ASP A 531 -15.28 12.00 -13.59
CA ASP A 531 -14.04 12.75 -13.41
C ASP A 531 -13.02 12.44 -14.52
N PRO A 532 -12.58 13.43 -15.32
CA PRO A 532 -11.56 13.24 -16.35
C PRO A 532 -10.29 12.53 -15.84
N GLN A 533 -9.94 12.68 -14.55
CA GLN A 533 -8.75 12.04 -13.94
C GLN A 533 -8.82 10.52 -13.90
N PHE A 534 -10.02 9.96 -13.77
CA PHE A 534 -10.21 8.56 -13.41
C PHE A 534 -10.90 7.75 -14.50
N ARG A 535 -11.15 8.36 -15.68
CA ARG A 535 -11.86 7.72 -16.81
C ARG A 535 -11.32 6.33 -17.06
N SER A 536 -12.14 5.33 -16.72
CA SER A 536 -11.79 3.93 -16.85
C SER A 536 -11.68 3.55 -18.33
N SER A 537 -10.56 2.93 -18.73
CA SER A 537 -10.66 1.80 -19.63
C SER A 537 -11.61 0.80 -18.97
N LYS A 538 -12.66 0.34 -19.68
CA LYS A 538 -13.57 -0.68 -19.17
C LYS A 538 -12.73 -1.79 -18.54
N LEU A 539 -12.98 -2.08 -17.26
CA LEU A 539 -12.41 -3.22 -16.56
C LEU A 539 -12.87 -4.49 -17.31
N VAL A 540 -12.06 -4.98 -18.25
CA VAL A 540 -12.20 -6.32 -18.78
C VAL A 540 -11.37 -7.20 -17.87
N LEU A 541 -11.94 -7.60 -16.73
CA LEU A 541 -11.44 -8.79 -16.06
C LEU A 541 -11.50 -9.93 -17.08
N PRO A 542 -10.44 -10.73 -17.27
CA PRO A 542 -10.51 -11.90 -18.14
C PRO A 542 -11.72 -12.72 -17.72
N LYS A 543 -12.61 -13.01 -18.68
CA LYS A 543 -13.92 -13.60 -18.42
C LYS A 543 -13.85 -15.03 -17.86
N GLN A 544 -12.67 -15.63 -17.68
CA GLN A 544 -12.50 -16.94 -17.07
C GLN A 544 -11.17 -17.09 -16.30
N PRO A 545 -11.15 -17.91 -15.23
CA PRO A 545 -9.93 -18.26 -14.52
C PRO A 545 -9.00 -19.09 -15.43
N GLY A 546 -7.77 -18.60 -15.62
CA GLY A 546 -6.60 -19.37 -16.01
C GLY A 546 -6.69 -20.19 -17.32
N GLN A 547 -6.19 -19.62 -18.42
CA GLN A 547 -5.43 -20.46 -19.35
C GLN A 547 -4.08 -20.74 -18.69
N PHE A 548 -3.98 -21.89 -18.01
CA PHE A 548 -2.69 -22.46 -17.62
C PHE A 548 -2.09 -23.12 -18.87
N THR A 549 -0.87 -22.74 -19.26
CA THR A 549 -0.10 -23.47 -20.27
C THR A 549 0.34 -24.82 -19.70
N ARG A 550 -0.16 -25.91 -20.27
CA ARG A 550 0.23 -27.29 -19.96
C ARG A 550 1.68 -27.53 -20.44
N PRO A 551 2.63 -27.94 -19.59
CA PRO A 551 3.94 -28.40 -20.05
C PRO A 551 3.78 -29.70 -20.87
N GLU A 552 4.58 -29.86 -21.93
CA GLU A 552 4.60 -31.08 -22.74
C GLU A 552 5.02 -32.31 -21.90
N GLY A 553 4.38 -33.46 -22.12
CA GLY A 553 4.77 -34.75 -21.50
C GLY A 553 3.94 -35.24 -20.32
N ILE A 554 2.89 -34.53 -19.89
CA ILE A 554 1.99 -34.99 -18.81
C ILE A 554 0.79 -35.76 -19.38
N GLU A 555 0.81 -37.09 -19.28
CA GLU A 555 -0.33 -37.95 -19.63
C GLU A 555 -1.31 -38.09 -18.45
N THR A 556 -2.62 -38.03 -18.73
CA THR A 556 -3.70 -38.21 -17.75
C THR A 556 -4.38 -39.54 -18.02
N VAL A 557 -4.35 -40.49 -17.08
CA VAL A 557 -5.16 -41.71 -17.16
C VAL A 557 -6.32 -41.60 -16.16
N VAL A 558 -7.55 -41.60 -16.68
CA VAL A 558 -8.79 -41.56 -15.87
C VAL A 558 -9.29 -42.99 -15.68
N GLY A 559 -9.22 -43.51 -14.45
CA GLY A 559 -9.83 -44.79 -14.08
C GLY A 559 -11.28 -44.61 -13.65
N SER A 560 -12.21 -45.43 -14.17
CA SER A 560 -13.64 -45.36 -13.88
C SER A 560 -14.07 -46.21 -12.67
N ALA A 561 -15.10 -45.72 -11.97
CA ALA A 561 -16.06 -46.45 -11.14
C ALA A 561 -15.57 -47.15 -9.85
N ALA A 562 -14.99 -46.37 -8.93
CA ALA A 562 -15.20 -46.42 -7.46
C ALA A 562 -14.09 -45.62 -6.79
N GLY A 563 -14.26 -44.29 -6.71
CA GLY A 563 -13.22 -43.37 -6.24
C GLY A 563 -12.32 -42.89 -7.38
N GLN A 564 -12.36 -41.59 -7.66
CA GLN A 564 -11.52 -40.97 -8.68
C GLN A 564 -10.06 -40.95 -8.19
N VAL A 565 -9.23 -41.82 -8.76
CA VAL A 565 -7.78 -41.79 -8.61
C VAL A 565 -7.21 -41.10 -9.85
N LEU A 566 -6.54 -39.96 -9.66
CA LEU A 566 -5.83 -39.27 -10.73
C LEU A 566 -4.36 -39.70 -10.70
N VAL A 567 -3.95 -40.53 -11.66
CA VAL A 567 -2.55 -40.93 -11.80
C VAL A 567 -1.87 -39.92 -12.74
N VAL A 568 -1.03 -39.06 -12.18
CA VAL A 568 -0.18 -38.14 -12.94
C VAL A 568 1.19 -38.80 -13.09
N GLN A 569 1.55 -39.21 -14.30
CA GLN A 569 2.84 -39.82 -14.56
C GLN A 569 3.84 -38.75 -14.98
N ALA A 570 4.65 -38.27 -14.02
CA ALA A 570 5.75 -37.33 -14.28
C ALA A 570 7.06 -38.10 -14.55
N PRO A 571 7.91 -37.67 -15.50
CA PRO A 571 9.24 -38.26 -15.69
C PRO A 571 10.11 -38.19 -14.41
N ALA A 572 11.12 -39.05 -14.31
CA ALA A 572 11.91 -39.26 -13.08
C ALA A 572 12.74 -38.04 -12.60
N GLU A 573 12.71 -36.94 -13.35
CA GLU A 573 13.53 -35.74 -13.18
C GLU A 573 12.85 -34.58 -12.41
N TYR A 574 11.68 -34.80 -11.81
CA TYR A 574 11.01 -33.82 -10.93
C TYR A 574 11.38 -34.01 -9.45
N VAL A 575 11.86 -32.94 -8.79
CA VAL A 575 12.42 -33.02 -7.43
C VAL A 575 11.48 -32.36 -6.44
N ARG A 576 10.67 -33.22 -5.79
CA ARG A 576 9.85 -33.03 -4.57
C ARG A 576 8.76 -31.94 -4.63
N PRO A 577 7.47 -32.33 -4.48
CA PRO A 577 6.41 -31.38 -4.25
C PRO A 577 6.48 -30.79 -2.83
N ALA A 578 6.24 -29.49 -2.70
CA ALA A 578 5.92 -28.83 -1.44
C ALA A 578 4.39 -28.66 -1.37
N PRO A 579 3.69 -29.23 -0.37
CA PRO A 579 2.28 -28.99 -0.21
C PRO A 579 2.05 -27.54 0.24
N LEU A 580 1.38 -26.75 -0.60
CA LEU A 580 1.02 -25.36 -0.30
C LEU A 580 -0.36 -25.25 0.37
N GLY A 581 -1.10 -26.36 0.45
CA GLY A 581 -2.41 -26.46 1.10
C GLY A 581 -3.26 -27.61 0.54
N PRO A 582 -4.51 -27.76 1.03
CA PRO A 582 -5.45 -28.75 0.49
C PRO A 582 -5.73 -28.50 -0.99
N GLY A 583 -5.38 -29.47 -1.84
CA GLY A 583 -5.69 -29.42 -3.28
C GLY A 583 -4.73 -28.58 -4.14
N ILE A 584 -3.59 -28.14 -3.62
CA ILE A 584 -2.58 -27.41 -4.41
C ILE A 584 -1.22 -28.10 -4.26
N VAL A 585 -0.66 -28.51 -5.40
CA VAL A 585 0.67 -29.12 -5.48
C VAL A 585 1.53 -28.33 -6.45
N GLU A 586 2.68 -27.86 -5.96
CA GLU A 586 3.71 -27.20 -6.74
C GLU A 586 4.75 -28.22 -7.21
N PHE A 587 5.15 -28.12 -8.48
CA PHE A 587 6.24 -28.91 -9.06
C PHE A 587 7.35 -27.98 -9.51
N ALA A 588 8.57 -28.32 -9.11
CA ALA A 588 9.80 -27.73 -9.64
C ALA A 588 10.54 -28.81 -10.45
N ASP A 589 10.91 -28.49 -11.68
CA ASP A 589 11.90 -29.29 -12.41
C ASP A 589 13.33 -28.86 -12.01
N THR A 590 14.33 -29.67 -12.38
CA THR A 590 15.74 -29.38 -12.10
C THR A 590 16.32 -28.20 -12.90
N HIS A 591 15.53 -27.60 -13.79
CA HIS A 591 15.92 -26.47 -14.65
C HIS A 591 15.22 -25.15 -14.24
N GLY A 592 14.49 -25.14 -13.12
CA GLY A 592 13.85 -23.94 -12.57
C GLY A 592 12.48 -23.61 -13.17
N GLY A 593 11.87 -24.52 -13.93
CA GLY A 593 10.47 -24.43 -14.34
C GLY A 593 9.55 -24.74 -13.16
N VAL A 594 8.67 -23.80 -12.81
CA VAL A 594 7.68 -23.98 -11.74
C VAL A 594 6.28 -24.09 -12.34
N GLY A 595 5.59 -25.20 -12.06
CA GLY A 595 4.21 -25.44 -12.46
C GLY A 595 3.31 -25.69 -11.24
N THR A 596 2.17 -25.03 -11.18
CA THR A 596 1.18 -25.19 -10.10
C THR A 596 -0.08 -25.86 -10.65
N PHE A 597 -0.53 -26.95 -10.01
CA PHE A 597 -1.81 -27.57 -10.33
C PHE A 597 -2.82 -27.33 -9.22
N LEU A 598 -4.04 -26.94 -9.62
CA LEU A 598 -5.21 -26.98 -8.76
C LEU A 598 -5.85 -28.36 -8.91
N VAL A 599 -5.77 -29.16 -7.86
CA VAL A 599 -6.26 -30.54 -7.86
C VAL A 599 -7.44 -30.62 -6.90
N LYS A 600 -8.64 -30.45 -7.44
CA LYS A 600 -9.89 -30.61 -6.70
C LYS A 600 -10.29 -32.09 -6.68
N ASP A 601 -10.63 -32.62 -5.50
CA ASP A 601 -11.22 -33.96 -5.29
C ASP A 601 -10.33 -35.19 -5.64
N VAL A 602 -9.01 -35.03 -5.72
CA VAL A 602 -8.10 -36.17 -5.91
C VAL A 602 -7.70 -36.76 -4.57
N ALA A 603 -7.88 -38.08 -4.41
CA ALA A 603 -7.54 -38.80 -3.18
C ALA A 603 -6.05 -39.12 -3.05
N VAL A 604 -5.36 -39.33 -4.17
CA VAL A 604 -4.03 -39.95 -4.21
C VAL A 604 -3.28 -39.51 -5.49
N ILE A 605 -1.99 -39.20 -5.39
CA ILE A 605 -1.10 -38.85 -6.53
C ILE A 605 0.10 -39.80 -6.55
N LYS A 606 0.37 -40.48 -7.66
CA LYS A 606 1.48 -41.43 -7.81
C LYS A 606 2.70 -40.78 -8.46
N PHE A 607 3.88 -40.98 -7.89
CA PHE A 607 5.18 -40.50 -8.40
C PHE A 607 6.16 -41.67 -8.49
N GLY A 608 6.42 -42.16 -9.72
CA GLY A 608 7.23 -43.37 -9.92
C GLY A 608 6.68 -44.54 -9.10
N ASN A 609 7.49 -45.03 -8.16
CA ASN A 609 7.20 -46.12 -7.23
C ASN A 609 6.77 -45.65 -5.82
N ARG A 610 6.27 -44.41 -5.70
CA ARG A 610 5.68 -43.87 -4.46
C ARG A 610 4.32 -43.26 -4.72
N ILE A 611 3.52 -43.16 -3.66
CA ILE A 611 2.17 -42.62 -3.66
C ILE A 611 2.05 -41.56 -2.57
N TRP A 612 1.49 -40.40 -2.91
CA TRP A 612 1.13 -39.32 -2.00
C TRP A 612 -0.38 -39.34 -1.74
N ASP A 613 -0.77 -39.52 -0.48
CA ASP A 613 -2.15 -39.33 -0.03
C ASP A 613 -2.39 -37.85 0.25
N THR A 614 -3.24 -37.22 -0.56
CA THR A 614 -3.57 -35.79 -0.45
C THR A 614 -4.40 -35.47 0.79
N ARG A 615 -5.15 -36.44 1.33
CA ARG A 615 -6.00 -36.26 2.52
C ARG A 615 -5.20 -36.34 3.80
N ASN A 616 -4.27 -37.30 3.86
CA ASN A 616 -3.46 -37.55 5.05
C ASN A 616 -2.05 -36.92 4.97
N GLN A 617 -1.74 -36.22 3.88
CA GLN A 617 -0.45 -35.56 3.64
C GLN A 617 0.75 -36.47 3.94
N SER A 618 0.71 -37.72 3.46
CA SER A 618 1.75 -38.71 3.74
C SER A 618 2.16 -39.51 2.51
N TRP A 619 3.41 -39.96 2.52
CA TRP A 619 4.00 -40.80 1.47
C TRP A 619 3.88 -42.28 1.82
N SER A 620 3.50 -43.09 0.84
CA SER A 620 3.50 -44.55 0.93
C SER A 620 4.21 -45.19 -0.27
N PRO A 621 4.83 -46.38 -0.13
CA PRO A 621 5.26 -47.18 -1.28
C PRO A 621 4.05 -47.61 -2.12
N THR A 622 4.22 -47.75 -3.44
CA THR A 622 3.11 -48.13 -4.35
C THR A 622 2.41 -49.44 -3.98
N GLU A 623 3.07 -50.33 -3.25
CA GLU A 623 2.56 -51.65 -2.87
C GLU A 623 1.67 -51.63 -1.61
N ALA A 624 1.53 -50.49 -0.93
CA ALA A 624 0.88 -50.38 0.36
C ALA A 624 -0.59 -49.89 0.33
N ARG A 625 -1.21 -49.68 -0.85
CA ARG A 625 -2.60 -49.23 -0.97
C ARG A 625 -3.34 -49.74 -2.19
#